data_AF-A0A2N2T7H6-F1
#
_entry.id   AF-A0A2N2T7H6-F1
#
_cell.length_a   1.000
_cell.length_b   1.000
_cell.length_c   1.000
_cell.angle_alpha   90.00
_cell.angle_beta   90.00
_cell.angle_gamma   90.00
#
_symmetry.space_group_name_H-M   'P 1'
#
loop_
_entity.id
_entity.type
_entity.pdbx_description
1 polymer ?
#
loop_
_entity_poly.entity_id
_entity_poly.type
_entity_poly.pdbx_seq_one_letter_code
_entity_poly.pdbx_strand_id
1 'polypeptide(L)'
;EVMTITDTPGMMWPKIAHESDGYMLAASHAIGRNAVIDEDVALFLADILLERYPALLNTRYKTDVSGMDGVDLLEVVAKRRGYLLKGGHTDMEKTAMAFLVDYRSGALGRISLESPQSRQLMLGREAEQQAAAEEPASSDYLD
;
A
#
# COMPACT_ATOMS: atom_id res chain seq x y z
N GLU A 1 39.62 -19.93 -14.31
CA GLU A 1 39.57 -18.62 -13.64
C GLU A 1 38.50 -18.71 -12.55
N VAL A 2 38.78 -18.23 -11.33
CA VAL A 2 37.85 -18.35 -10.18
C VAL A 2 37.16 -17.01 -9.98
N MET A 3 35.84 -17.01 -9.98
CA MET A 3 35.03 -15.83 -9.68
C MET A 3 34.79 -15.73 -8.18
N THR A 4 35.10 -14.58 -7.59
CA THR A 4 34.84 -14.27 -6.19
C THR A 4 33.74 -13.22 -6.09
N ILE A 5 32.77 -13.42 -5.19
CA ILE A 5 31.72 -12.47 -4.86
C ILE A 5 31.94 -12.00 -3.42
N THR A 6 31.84 -10.69 -3.20
CA THR A 6 31.84 -10.08 -1.86
C THR A 6 30.43 -9.64 -1.54
N ASP A 7 29.83 -10.25 -0.52
CA ASP A 7 28.48 -9.93 -0.04
C ASP A 7 28.53 -8.74 0.93
N THR A 8 27.65 -7.77 0.72
CA THR A 8 27.50 -6.59 1.59
C THR A 8 26.04 -6.50 2.01
N PRO A 9 25.74 -6.13 3.25
CA PRO A 9 24.36 -6.02 3.71
C PRO A 9 23.59 -4.98 2.88
N GLY A 10 22.28 -5.18 2.76
CA GLY A 10 21.39 -4.19 2.16
C GLY A 10 21.34 -2.93 3.02
N MET A 11 21.63 -1.78 2.41
CA MET A 11 21.58 -0.47 3.06
C MET A 11 20.43 0.35 2.49
N MET A 12 19.58 0.87 3.36
CA MET A 12 18.53 1.81 3.01
C MET A 12 19.06 3.25 2.98
N TRP A 13 18.44 4.10 2.17
CA TRP A 13 18.73 5.54 2.22
C TRP A 13 18.16 6.15 3.52
N PRO A 14 18.83 7.15 4.14
CA PRO A 14 18.39 7.69 5.44
C PRO A 14 17.00 8.32 5.45
N LYS A 15 16.53 8.85 4.32
CA LYS A 15 15.23 9.51 4.20
C LYS A 15 14.52 9.07 2.92
N ILE A 16 13.30 8.58 3.05
CA ILE A 16 12.43 8.32 1.91
C ILE A 16 11.77 9.65 1.52
N ALA A 17 11.85 10.02 0.24
CA ALA A 17 11.36 11.30 -0.25
C ALA A 17 9.83 11.34 -0.35
N HIS A 18 9.22 10.25 -0.82
CA HIS A 18 7.80 10.12 -1.09
C HIS A 18 7.19 9.12 -0.12
N GLU A 19 6.06 9.47 0.49
CA GLU A 19 5.39 8.61 1.46
C GLU A 19 4.93 7.28 0.82
N SER A 20 4.44 7.35 -0.43
CA SER A 20 4.03 6.20 -1.23
C SER A 20 5.16 5.16 -1.41
N ASP A 21 6.42 5.61 -1.52
CA ASP A 21 7.59 4.72 -1.59
C ASP A 21 7.78 3.96 -0.29
N GLY A 22 7.56 4.62 0.85
CA GLY A 22 7.60 3.99 2.17
C GLY A 22 6.57 2.86 2.30
N TYR A 23 5.32 3.12 1.88
CA TYR A 23 4.28 2.11 1.89
C TYR A 23 4.55 0.96 0.93
N MET A 24 5.03 1.22 -0.30
CA MET A 24 5.39 0.16 -1.24
C MET A 24 6.53 -0.73 -0.74
N LEU A 25 7.54 -0.12 -0.11
CA LEU A 25 8.64 -0.86 0.53
C LEU A 25 8.14 -1.68 1.72
N ALA A 26 7.25 -1.13 2.56
CA ALA A 26 6.63 -1.83 3.67
C ALA A 26 5.78 -3.02 3.22
N ALA A 27 4.91 -2.83 2.24
CA ALA A 27 4.09 -3.88 1.67
C ALA A 27 4.98 -5.04 1.18
N SER A 28 6.12 -4.73 0.59
CA SER A 28 7.09 -5.69 0.04
C SER A 28 8.07 -6.27 1.07
N HIS A 29 7.92 -5.95 2.37
CA HIS A 29 8.81 -6.38 3.46
C HIS A 29 10.26 -5.90 3.32
N ALA A 30 10.49 -4.80 2.60
CA ALA A 30 11.82 -4.19 2.43
C ALA A 30 12.20 -3.25 3.58
N ILE A 31 11.22 -2.81 4.38
CA ILE A 31 11.45 -2.06 5.62
C ILE A 31 10.92 -2.83 6.84
N GLY A 32 11.51 -2.53 8.01
CA GLY A 32 11.13 -3.19 9.26
C GLY A 32 9.69 -2.89 9.68
N ARG A 33 9.02 -3.88 10.26
CA ARG A 33 7.61 -3.81 10.71
C ARG A 33 7.30 -2.71 11.73
N ASN A 34 8.31 -2.19 12.43
CA ASN A 34 8.12 -1.12 13.41
C ASN A 34 8.16 0.28 12.78
N ALA A 35 8.42 0.38 11.48
CA ALA A 35 8.54 1.67 10.79
C ALA A 35 7.18 2.27 10.39
N VAL A 36 6.15 1.44 10.28
CA VAL A 36 4.81 1.79 9.79
C VAL A 36 3.75 0.92 10.46
N ILE A 37 2.51 1.38 10.43
CA ILE A 37 1.34 0.64 10.93
C ILE A 37 0.89 -0.32 9.82
N ASP A 38 0.75 -1.61 10.14
CA ASP A 38 0.45 -2.65 9.15
C ASP A 38 -0.94 -2.43 8.49
N GLU A 39 -1.90 -1.88 9.23
CA GLU A 39 -3.22 -1.50 8.71
C GLU A 39 -3.13 -0.44 7.61
N ASP A 40 -2.35 0.62 7.81
CA ASP A 40 -2.18 1.68 6.80
C ASP A 40 -1.49 1.14 5.54
N VAL A 41 -0.48 0.28 5.73
CA VAL A 41 0.20 -0.40 4.62
C VAL A 41 -0.77 -1.31 3.87
N ALA A 42 -1.63 -2.03 4.58
CA ALA A 42 -2.61 -2.92 3.99
C ALA A 42 -3.70 -2.15 3.23
N LEU A 43 -4.16 -1.02 3.75
CA LEU A 43 -5.11 -0.12 3.08
C LEU A 43 -4.51 0.45 1.80
N PHE A 44 -3.30 1.03 1.89
CA PHE A 44 -2.58 1.53 0.72
C PHE A 44 -2.40 0.46 -0.37
N LEU A 45 -2.00 -0.75 0.04
CA LEU A 45 -1.87 -1.87 -0.87
C LEU A 45 -3.23 -2.26 -1.47
N ALA A 46 -4.28 -2.32 -0.66
CA ALA A 46 -5.63 -2.67 -1.10
C ALA A 46 -6.11 -1.74 -2.20
N ASP A 47 -5.94 -0.43 -2.04
CA ASP A 47 -6.32 0.57 -3.05
C ASP A 47 -5.58 0.37 -4.37
N ILE A 48 -4.26 0.14 -4.33
CA ILE A 48 -3.48 -0.17 -5.54
C ILE A 48 -4.00 -1.43 -6.24
N LEU A 49 -4.32 -2.48 -5.46
CA LEU A 49 -4.77 -3.75 -6.03
C LEU A 49 -6.20 -3.68 -6.56
N LEU A 50 -7.08 -2.87 -5.97
CA LEU A 50 -8.42 -2.61 -6.48
C LEU A 50 -8.36 -1.87 -7.82
N GLU A 51 -7.49 -0.86 -7.93
CA GLU A 51 -7.33 -0.10 -9.17
C GLU A 51 -6.71 -0.95 -10.29
N ARG A 52 -5.67 -1.73 -9.98
CA ARG A 52 -4.82 -2.35 -11.01
C ARG A 52 -5.06 -3.85 -11.22
N TYR A 53 -5.49 -4.56 -10.19
CA TYR A 53 -5.58 -6.02 -10.18
C TYR A 53 -6.90 -6.56 -9.60
N PRO A 54 -8.08 -5.98 -9.91
CA PRO A 54 -9.35 -6.41 -9.32
C PRO A 54 -9.68 -7.88 -9.63
N ALA A 55 -9.30 -8.38 -10.81
CA ALA A 55 -9.48 -9.78 -11.18
C ALA A 55 -8.72 -10.77 -10.28
N LEU A 56 -7.52 -10.39 -9.80
CA LEU A 56 -6.73 -11.21 -8.88
C LEU A 56 -7.38 -11.26 -7.49
N LEU A 57 -7.86 -10.12 -7.01
CA LEU A 57 -8.61 -10.02 -5.76
C LEU A 57 -9.90 -10.84 -5.81
N ASN A 58 -10.69 -10.69 -6.88
CA ASN A 58 -11.90 -11.46 -7.11
C ASN A 58 -11.62 -12.97 -7.08
N THR A 59 -10.52 -13.40 -7.70
CA THR A 59 -10.13 -14.81 -7.73
C THR A 59 -9.71 -15.30 -6.33
N ARG A 60 -8.85 -14.55 -5.63
CA ARG A 60 -8.35 -14.94 -4.30
C ARG A 60 -9.48 -14.99 -3.28
N TYR A 61 -10.27 -13.93 -3.24
CA TYR A 61 -11.29 -13.68 -2.23
C TYR A 61 -12.69 -13.98 -2.72
N LYS A 62 -12.86 -14.69 -3.85
CA LYS A 62 -14.13 -15.17 -4.44
C LYS A 62 -15.33 -14.24 -4.18
N THR A 63 -15.12 -12.97 -4.47
CA THR A 63 -16.06 -11.86 -4.22
C THR A 63 -15.95 -10.90 -5.39
N ASP A 64 -16.96 -10.06 -5.60
CA ASP A 64 -16.88 -8.99 -6.58
C ASP A 64 -16.40 -7.72 -5.87
N VAL A 65 -15.21 -7.25 -6.23
CA VAL A 65 -14.61 -6.04 -5.64
C VAL A 65 -14.97 -4.75 -6.36
N SER A 66 -15.85 -4.82 -7.37
CA SER A 66 -16.25 -3.66 -8.15
C SER A 66 -16.85 -2.56 -7.27
N GLY A 67 -16.22 -1.38 -7.26
CA GLY A 67 -16.67 -0.22 -6.49
C GLY A 67 -16.32 -0.25 -4.98
N MET A 68 -15.55 -1.23 -4.52
CA MET A 68 -15.01 -1.25 -3.15
C MET A 68 -13.84 -0.27 -3.02
N ASP A 69 -13.68 0.27 -1.82
CA ASP A 69 -12.43 0.89 -1.39
C ASP A 69 -11.55 -0.12 -0.60
N GLY A 70 -10.35 0.32 -0.18
CA GLY A 70 -9.44 -0.53 0.59
C GLY A 70 -10.02 -1.04 1.91
N VAL A 71 -10.86 -0.24 2.59
CA VAL A 71 -11.49 -0.62 3.85
C VAL A 71 -12.50 -1.74 3.61
N ASP A 72 -13.37 -1.57 2.60
CA ASP A 72 -14.35 -2.57 2.19
C ASP A 72 -13.68 -3.91 1.86
N LEU A 73 -12.57 -3.85 1.10
CA LEU A 73 -11.82 -5.06 0.75
C LEU A 73 -11.29 -5.77 2.00
N LEU A 74 -10.65 -5.04 2.93
CA LEU A 74 -10.12 -5.65 4.16
C LEU A 74 -11.25 -6.23 5.01
N GLU A 75 -12.40 -5.56 5.13
CA GLU A 75 -13.55 -6.14 5.81
C GLU A 75 -14.03 -7.45 5.18
N VAL A 76 -14.06 -7.52 3.85
CA VAL A 76 -14.41 -8.75 3.13
C VAL A 76 -13.40 -9.85 3.43
N VAL A 77 -12.10 -9.54 3.42
CA VAL A 77 -11.03 -10.48 3.79
C VAL A 77 -11.22 -10.98 5.23
N ALA A 78 -11.51 -10.09 6.17
CA ALA A 78 -11.74 -10.40 7.58
C ALA A 78 -12.92 -11.36 7.75
N LYS A 79 -14.07 -11.04 7.14
CA LYS A 79 -15.29 -11.86 7.17
C LYS A 79 -15.05 -13.24 6.57
N ARG A 80 -14.35 -13.32 5.43
CA ARG A 80 -14.02 -14.61 4.77
C ARG A 80 -13.08 -15.48 5.59
N ARG A 81 -12.16 -14.88 6.35
CA ARG A 81 -11.18 -15.59 7.18
C ARG A 81 -11.67 -15.84 8.61
N GLY A 82 -12.84 -15.31 8.98
CA GLY A 82 -13.38 -15.41 10.33
C GLY A 82 -12.57 -14.61 11.36
N TYR A 83 -11.94 -13.51 10.94
CA TYR A 83 -11.20 -12.61 11.83
C TYR A 83 -12.16 -11.63 12.48
N LEU A 84 -12.84 -12.12 13.51
CA LEU A 84 -13.84 -11.38 14.27
C LEU A 84 -13.40 -11.27 15.73
N LEU A 85 -13.56 -10.07 16.29
CA LEU A 85 -13.45 -9.78 17.70
C LEU A 85 -14.75 -10.13 18.43
N LYS A 86 -14.68 -10.14 19.77
CA LYS A 86 -15.89 -10.25 20.60
C LYS A 86 -16.83 -9.07 20.28
N GLY A 87 -18.12 -9.37 20.09
CA GLY A 87 -19.11 -8.37 19.68
C GLY A 87 -19.35 -8.27 18.18
N GLY A 88 -18.65 -9.06 17.36
CA GLY A 88 -18.92 -9.18 15.92
C GLY A 88 -18.19 -8.17 15.03
N HIS A 89 -17.34 -7.31 15.61
CA HIS A 89 -16.45 -6.42 14.85
C HIS A 89 -15.31 -7.20 14.20
N THR A 90 -14.80 -6.73 13.06
CA THR A 90 -13.66 -7.34 12.37
C THR A 90 -12.34 -7.02 13.08
N ASP A 91 -11.47 -8.01 13.21
CA ASP A 91 -10.11 -7.85 13.72
C ASP A 91 -9.21 -7.32 12.59
N MET A 92 -9.08 -5.99 12.52
CA MET A 92 -8.41 -5.33 11.38
C MET A 92 -6.90 -5.55 11.39
N GLU A 93 -6.25 -5.52 12.55
CA GLU A 93 -4.82 -5.79 12.71
C GLU A 93 -4.46 -7.16 12.14
N LYS A 94 -5.20 -8.20 12.56
CA LYS A 94 -5.00 -9.57 12.06
C LYS A 94 -5.30 -9.70 10.57
N THR A 95 -6.30 -8.97 10.09
CA THR A 95 -6.68 -8.95 8.68
C THR A 95 -5.59 -8.31 7.82
N ALA A 96 -5.08 -7.15 8.22
CA ALA A 96 -4.00 -6.44 7.55
C ALA A 96 -2.76 -7.35 7.42
N MET A 97 -2.32 -7.95 8.53
CA MET A 97 -1.20 -8.90 8.51
C MET A 97 -1.44 -10.06 7.53
N ALA A 98 -2.63 -10.67 7.54
CA ALA A 98 -2.93 -11.79 6.65
C ALA A 98 -3.01 -11.38 5.17
N PHE A 99 -3.55 -10.19 4.89
CA PHE A 99 -3.61 -9.61 3.55
C PHE A 99 -2.20 -9.33 3.00
N LEU A 100 -1.33 -8.72 3.82
CA LEU A 100 0.07 -8.48 3.47
C LEU A 100 0.83 -9.80 3.23
N VAL A 101 0.53 -10.85 4.00
CA VAL A 101 1.11 -12.19 3.76
C VAL A 101 0.63 -12.80 2.44
N ASP A 102 -0.66 -12.66 2.09
CA ASP A 102 -1.17 -13.12 0.80
C ASP A 102 -0.45 -12.43 -0.37
N TYR A 103 -0.19 -11.12 -0.23
CA TYR A 103 0.59 -10.36 -1.22
C TYR A 103 2.04 -10.84 -1.29
N ARG A 104 2.76 -10.85 -0.16
CA ARG A 104 4.20 -11.19 -0.09
C ARG A 104 4.51 -12.62 -0.52
N SER A 105 3.59 -13.55 -0.26
CA SER A 105 3.73 -14.95 -0.68
C SER A 105 3.45 -15.18 -2.16
N GLY A 106 2.93 -14.17 -2.87
CA GLY A 106 2.48 -14.32 -4.25
C GLY A 106 1.15 -15.06 -4.40
N ALA A 107 0.42 -15.31 -3.31
CA ALA A 107 -0.88 -15.99 -3.34
C ALA A 107 -1.95 -15.19 -4.11
N LEU A 108 -1.78 -13.87 -4.23
CA LEU A 108 -2.61 -13.01 -5.08
C LEU A 108 -2.25 -13.12 -6.56
N GLY A 109 -1.05 -13.59 -6.91
CA GLY A 109 -0.52 -13.62 -8.27
C GLY A 109 0.71 -12.73 -8.45
N ARG A 110 1.13 -12.55 -9.71
CA ARG A 110 2.28 -11.69 -10.05
C ARG A 110 1.83 -10.23 -10.07
N ILE A 111 2.37 -9.42 -9.17
CA ILE A 111 1.98 -8.02 -8.97
C ILE A 111 3.21 -7.12 -9.10
N SER A 112 3.02 -5.98 -9.75
CA SER A 112 3.93 -4.83 -9.70
C SER A 112 3.16 -3.63 -9.13
N LEU A 113 3.65 -3.07 -8.02
CA LEU A 113 3.00 -1.95 -7.33
C LEU A 113 3.08 -0.64 -8.13
N GLU A 114 4.13 -0.49 -8.94
CA GLU A 114 4.29 0.67 -9.81
C GLU A 114 4.66 0.29 -11.24
N SER A 115 4.68 1.30 -12.10
CA SER A 115 5.08 1.29 -13.50
C SER A 115 5.68 2.66 -13.82
N PRO A 116 6.50 2.80 -14.88
CA PRO A 116 7.02 4.11 -15.29
C PRO A 116 5.92 5.17 -15.44
N GLN A 117 4.75 4.78 -15.97
CA GLN A 117 3.60 5.66 -16.16
C GLN A 117 2.97 6.07 -14.82
N SER A 118 2.68 5.11 -13.93
CA SER A 118 2.12 5.45 -12.61
C SER A 118 3.07 6.32 -11.78
N ARG A 119 4.39 6.11 -11.93
CA ARG A 119 5.41 6.93 -11.26
C ARG A 119 5.36 8.38 -11.74
N GLN A 120 5.31 8.59 -13.06
CA GLN A 120 5.20 9.93 -13.63
C GLN A 120 3.92 10.65 -13.17
N LEU A 121 2.79 9.93 -13.12
CA LEU A 121 1.52 10.47 -12.63
C LEU A 121 1.59 10.87 -11.16
N MET A 122 2.17 10.03 -10.30
CA MET A 122 2.33 10.32 -8.88
C MET A 122 3.22 11.55 -8.66
N LEU A 123 4.37 11.63 -9.33
CA LEU A 123 5.26 12.79 -9.23
C LEU A 123 4.60 14.08 -9.74
N GLY A 124 3.80 13.99 -10.81
CA GLY A 124 3.02 15.13 -11.32
C GLY A 124 1.99 15.62 -10.30
N ARG A 125 1.20 14.70 -9.71
CA ARG A 125 0.22 15.03 -8.66
C ARG A 125 0.86 15.67 -7.44
N GLU A 126 1.99 15.14 -6.98
CA GLU A 126 2.71 15.72 -5.84
C GLU A 126 3.24 17.12 -6.13
N ALA A 127 3.77 17.37 -7.34
CA ALA A 127 4.22 18.69 -7.76
C ALA A 127 3.07 19.71 -7.82
N GLU A 128 1.90 19.30 -8.33
CA GLU A 128 0.68 20.12 -8.35
C GLU A 128 0.21 20.47 -6.93
N GLN A 129 0.22 19.49 -6.01
CA GLN A 129 -0.15 19.70 -4.60
C GLN A 129 0.81 20.66 -3.89
N GLN A 130 2.12 20.55 -4.14
CA GLN A 130 3.11 21.46 -3.58
C GLN A 130 2.92 22.89 -4.09
N ALA A 131 2.70 23.06 -5.40
CA ALA A 131 2.43 24.38 -5.98
C ALA A 131 1.15 25.02 -5.40
N ALA A 132 0.08 24.23 -5.23
CA ALA A 132 -1.17 24.71 -4.64
C ALA A 132 -1.06 25.07 -3.15
N ALA A 133 -0.17 24.41 -2.40
CA ALA A 133 0.10 24.72 -1.00
C ALA A 133 0.95 26.00 -0.82
N GLU A 134 1.69 26.42 -1.85
CA GLU A 134 2.55 27.60 -1.85
C GLU A 134 1.84 28.88 -2.30
N GLU A 135 0.65 28.81 -2.92
CA GLU A 135 -0.16 30.00 -3.20
C GLU A 135 -0.79 30.54 -1.89
N PRO A 136 -0.38 31.72 -1.38
CA PRO A 136 -0.97 32.25 -0.17
C PRO A 136 -2.43 32.63 -0.46
N ALA A 137 -3.34 32.20 0.43
CA ALA A 137 -4.69 32.75 0.51
C ALA A 137 -4.61 34.27 0.43
N SER A 138 -5.03 34.83 -0.70
CA SER A 138 -4.95 36.26 -0.97
C SER A 138 -5.69 36.99 0.14
N SER A 139 -4.94 37.83 0.84
CA SER A 139 -5.36 38.90 1.74
C SER A 139 -6.78 39.44 1.48
N ASP A 140 -7.79 38.83 2.10
CA ASP A 140 -9.06 39.47 2.43
C ASP A 140 -8.88 40.20 3.77
N TYR A 141 -7.98 41.18 3.79
CA TYR A 141 -7.97 42.21 4.83
C TYR A 141 -8.88 43.34 4.36
N LEU A 142 -10.14 43.26 4.80
CA LEU A 142 -11.08 44.33 5.16
C LEU A 142 -10.85 45.72 4.51
N ASP A 143 -11.80 46.12 3.67
CA ASP A 143 -12.23 47.52 3.51
C ASP A 143 -13.22 47.89 4.64
#